data_AF-A0A0T9EZK0-F1
#
_entry.id   AF-A0A0T9EZK0-F1
#
_cell.length_a   1.000
_cell.length_b   1.000
_cell.length_c   1.000
_cell.angle_alpha   90.00
_cell.angle_beta   90.00
_cell.angle_gamma   90.00
#
_symmetry.space_group_name_H-M   'P 1'
#
loop_
_entity.id
_entity.type
_entity.pdbx_description
1 polymer ?
#
loop_
_entity_poly.entity_id
_entity_poly.type
_entity_poly.pdbx_seq_one_letter_code
_entity_poly.pdbx_strand_id
1 'polypeptide(L)'
;MLIGGGGERKTLRLVAEYADIWHSFTAGDSYLAKSAVLSTHCSTVGRNPATIERSAAVDGGGLIASAEALAGLGVTLLTVGCDGPDYDLSAAAALCRWRDGR
;
A
#
# COMPACT_ATOMS: atom_id res chain seq x y z
N MET A 1 -0.98 13.58 -4.54
CA MET A 1 -1.47 13.54 -3.16
C MET A 1 -1.63 12.09 -2.69
N LEU A 2 -1.08 11.75 -1.53
CA LEU A 2 -1.28 10.46 -0.87
C LEU A 2 -2.42 10.55 0.13
N ILE A 3 -3.34 9.58 0.13
CA ILE A 3 -4.38 9.43 1.16
C ILE A 3 -4.23 8.04 1.81
N GLY A 4 -4.06 8.03 3.12
CA GLY A 4 -3.95 6.82 3.92
C GLY A 4 -5.28 6.39 4.56
N GLY A 5 -5.51 5.09 4.65
CA GLY A 5 -6.61 4.48 5.40
C GLY A 5 -7.54 3.59 4.56
N GLY A 6 -8.42 2.85 5.24
CA GLY A 6 -9.29 1.82 4.63
C GLY A 6 -10.79 1.99 4.89
N GLY A 7 -11.22 3.20 5.27
CA GLY A 7 -12.62 3.49 5.54
C GLY A 7 -13.47 3.43 4.26
N GLU A 8 -14.31 2.39 4.14
CA GLU A 8 -15.03 2.07 2.90
C GLU A 8 -15.99 3.15 2.43
N ARG A 9 -16.66 3.85 3.36
CA ARG A 9 -17.67 4.86 3.01
C ARG A 9 -17.09 6.22 2.68
N LYS A 10 -16.02 6.63 3.36
CA LYS A 10 -15.46 7.99 3.28
C LYS A 10 -14.08 8.00 2.68
N THR A 11 -13.12 7.33 3.32
CA THR A 11 -11.71 7.34 2.91
C THR A 11 -11.55 6.84 1.48
N LEU A 12 -12.07 5.66 1.14
CA LEU A 12 -11.90 5.08 -0.20
C LEU A 12 -12.64 5.87 -1.29
N ARG A 13 -13.75 6.54 -0.94
CA ARG A 13 -14.41 7.49 -1.83
C ARG A 13 -13.51 8.69 -2.13
N LEU A 14 -12.91 9.29 -1.08
CA LEU A 14 -11.97 10.41 -1.24
C LEU A 14 -10.70 9.99 -1.99
N VAL A 15 -10.23 8.77 -1.79
CA VAL A 15 -9.12 8.20 -2.57
C VAL A 15 -9.48 8.15 -4.05
N ALA A 16 -10.65 7.61 -4.39
CA ALA A 16 -11.12 7.57 -5.78
C ALA A 16 -11.22 8.97 -6.39
N GLU A 17 -11.77 9.95 -5.66
CA GLU A 17 -11.97 11.32 -6.15
C GLU A 17 -10.65 12.10 -6.30
N TYR A 18 -9.68 11.94 -5.38
CA TYR A 18 -8.56 12.90 -5.27
C TYR A 18 -7.15 12.32 -5.10
N ALA A 19 -6.99 11.04 -4.74
CA ALA A 19 -5.65 10.52 -4.43
C ALA A 19 -4.87 10.18 -5.71
N ASP A 20 -3.57 10.45 -5.71
CA ASP A 20 -2.63 9.86 -6.68
C ASP A 20 -2.04 8.56 -6.11
N ILE A 21 -1.96 8.44 -4.79
CA ILE A 21 -1.46 7.26 -4.08
C ILE A 21 -2.45 6.89 -2.96
N TRP A 22 -2.84 5.62 -2.89
CA TRP A 22 -3.57 5.06 -1.76
C TRP A 22 -2.62 4.28 -0.85
N HIS A 23 -2.53 4.66 0.42
CA HIS A 23 -1.78 3.91 1.42
C HIS A 23 -2.70 3.04 2.30
N SER A 24 -2.55 1.72 2.17
CA SER A 24 -3.27 0.72 2.96
C SER A 24 -2.49 0.28 4.19
N PHE A 25 -3.21 0.04 5.27
CA PHE A 25 -2.69 -0.56 6.51
C PHE A 25 -3.13 -2.02 6.67
N THR A 26 -3.69 -2.62 5.61
CA THR A 26 -4.12 -4.02 5.59
C THR A 26 -3.35 -4.81 4.54
N ALA A 27 -3.25 -6.12 4.73
CA ALA A 27 -2.63 -7.07 3.82
C ALA A 27 -3.58 -8.25 3.51
N GLY A 28 -3.19 -9.11 2.57
CA GLY A 28 -3.92 -10.34 2.21
C GLY A 28 -5.36 -10.09 1.78
N ASP A 29 -6.29 -10.92 2.25
CA ASP A 29 -7.71 -10.84 1.89
C ASP A 29 -8.35 -9.50 2.23
N SER A 30 -7.93 -8.89 3.35
CA SER A 30 -8.41 -7.57 3.75
C SER A 30 -7.97 -6.49 2.76
N TYR A 31 -6.73 -6.55 2.26
CA TYR A 31 -6.27 -5.64 1.22
C TYR A 31 -7.09 -5.81 -0.06
N LEU A 32 -7.32 -7.04 -0.51
CA LEU A 32 -8.11 -7.34 -1.70
C LEU A 32 -9.55 -6.81 -1.58
N ALA A 33 -10.19 -7.02 -0.43
CA ALA A 33 -11.52 -6.50 -0.16
C ALA A 33 -11.57 -4.96 -0.23
N LYS A 34 -10.60 -4.26 0.37
CA LYS A 34 -10.53 -2.79 0.29
C LYS A 34 -10.22 -2.28 -1.11
N SER A 35 -9.34 -2.97 -1.84
CA SER A 35 -9.02 -2.65 -3.23
C SER A 35 -10.26 -2.77 -4.13
N ALA A 36 -11.08 -3.80 -3.92
CA ALA A 36 -12.35 -3.97 -4.64
C ALA A 36 -13.32 -2.81 -4.35
N VAL A 37 -13.46 -2.40 -3.08
CA VAL A 37 -14.29 -1.23 -2.71
C VAL A 37 -13.77 0.05 -3.37
N LEU A 38 -12.44 0.25 -3.39
CA LEU A 38 -11.85 1.40 -4.07
C LEU A 38 -12.15 1.39 -5.58
N SER A 39 -12.07 0.23 -6.23
CA SER A 39 -12.44 0.08 -7.64
C SER A 39 -13.90 0.44 -7.90
N THR A 40 -14.82 0.07 -7.01
CA THR A 40 -16.24 0.47 -7.09
C THR A 40 -16.41 2.00 -7.00
N HIS A 41 -15.70 2.65 -6.07
CA HIS A 41 -15.72 4.13 -5.98
C HIS A 41 -15.11 4.79 -7.22
N CYS A 42 -14.02 4.26 -7.75
CA CYS A 42 -13.41 4.74 -9.00
C CYS A 42 -14.40 4.63 -10.16
N SER A 43 -15.09 3.50 -10.30
CA SER A 43 -16.14 3.33 -11.31
C SER A 43 -17.27 4.33 -11.15
N THR A 44 -17.65 4.67 -9.91
CA THR A 44 -18.74 5.61 -9.61
C THR A 44 -18.40 7.03 -10.06
N VAL A 45 -17.13 7.42 -9.97
CA VAL A 45 -16.66 8.77 -10.35
C VAL A 45 -16.03 8.81 -11.76
N GLY A 46 -16.10 7.70 -12.51
CA GLY A 46 -15.55 7.62 -13.87
C GLY A 46 -14.02 7.62 -13.94
N ARG A 47 -13.33 7.19 -12.87
CA ARG A 47 -11.86 7.14 -12.80
C ARG A 47 -11.34 5.73 -13.05
N ASN A 48 -10.23 5.63 -13.79
CA ASN A 48 -9.47 4.39 -13.89
C ASN A 48 -8.70 4.11 -12.57
N PRO A 49 -9.00 3.03 -11.83
CA PRO A 49 -8.31 2.73 -10.57
C PRO A 49 -6.81 2.49 -10.72
N ALA A 50 -6.32 2.13 -11.91
CA ALA A 50 -4.89 1.96 -12.19
C ALA A 50 -4.10 3.28 -12.19
N THR A 51 -4.79 4.43 -12.21
CA THR A 51 -4.16 5.75 -12.05
C THR A 51 -3.81 6.09 -10.60
N ILE A 52 -4.22 5.24 -9.65
CA ILE A 52 -3.94 5.41 -8.22
C ILE A 52 -2.87 4.40 -7.83
N GLU A 53 -1.66 4.90 -7.55
CA GLU A 53 -0.57 4.06 -7.06
C GLU A 53 -0.93 3.38 -5.74
N ARG A 54 -0.43 2.16 -5.55
CA ARG A 54 -0.71 1.32 -4.38
C ARG A 54 0.48 1.34 -3.44
N SER A 55 0.23 1.78 -2.20
CA SER A 55 1.21 1.76 -1.12
C SER A 55 0.71 0.95 0.08
N ALA A 56 1.61 0.24 0.75
CA ALA A 56 1.31 -0.47 2.00
C ALA A 56 2.56 -0.63 2.87
N ALA A 57 2.34 -0.76 4.18
CA ALA A 57 3.39 -1.08 5.13
C ALA A 57 3.70 -2.58 5.13
N VAL A 58 4.99 -2.93 5.11
CA VAL A 58 5.44 -4.31 5.31
C VAL A 58 5.44 -4.66 6.80
N ASP A 59 5.16 -5.93 7.09
CA ASP A 59 5.24 -6.47 8.45
C ASP A 59 6.70 -6.75 8.84
N GLY A 60 7.14 -6.19 9.98
CA GLY A 60 8.48 -6.39 10.52
C GLY A 60 8.78 -7.83 10.96
N GLY A 61 7.75 -8.62 11.30
CA GLY A 61 7.92 -10.03 11.70
C GLY A 61 8.27 -10.98 10.54
N GLY A 62 8.08 -10.54 9.29
CA GLY A 62 8.26 -11.34 8.08
C GLY A 62 8.58 -10.50 6.86
N LEU A 63 9.52 -9.56 7.01
CA LEU A 63 9.78 -8.45 6.08
C LEU A 63 9.73 -8.82 4.58
N ILE A 64 10.53 -9.80 4.15
CA ILE A 64 10.63 -10.17 2.73
C ILE A 64 9.39 -10.93 2.26
N ALA A 65 8.86 -11.85 3.08
CA ALA A 65 7.62 -12.55 2.74
C ALA A 65 6.43 -11.59 2.61
N SER A 66 6.36 -10.58 3.48
CA SER A 66 5.37 -9.50 3.42
C SER A 66 5.55 -8.66 2.15
N ALA A 67 6.79 -8.28 1.81
CA ALA A 67 7.11 -7.54 0.60
C ALA A 67 6.70 -8.31 -0.68
N GLU A 68 6.99 -9.61 -0.75
CA GLU A 68 6.57 -10.48 -1.85
C GLU A 68 5.05 -10.56 -1.96
N ALA A 69 4.36 -10.80 -0.84
CA ALA A 69 2.91 -10.88 -0.82
C ALA A 69 2.25 -9.57 -1.30
N LEU A 70 2.71 -8.42 -0.80
CA LEU A 70 2.17 -7.12 -1.18
C LEU A 70 2.48 -6.79 -2.65
N ALA A 71 3.69 -7.07 -3.12
CA ALA A 71 4.04 -6.85 -4.52
C ALA A 71 3.22 -7.76 -5.46
N GLY A 72 2.94 -9.01 -5.05
CA GLY A 72 2.02 -9.91 -5.77
C GLY A 72 0.58 -9.38 -5.86
N LEU A 73 0.17 -8.51 -4.93
CA LEU A 73 -1.12 -7.82 -4.93
C LEU A 73 -1.11 -6.49 -5.71
N GLY A 74 0.00 -6.19 -6.40
CA GLY A 74 0.16 -4.96 -7.19
C GLY A 74 0.52 -3.72 -6.35
N VAL A 75 1.00 -3.89 -5.12
CA VAL A 75 1.58 -2.79 -4.35
C VAL A 75 2.97 -2.44 -4.91
N THR A 76 3.16 -1.17 -5.26
CA THR A 76 4.41 -0.68 -5.87
C THR A 76 5.25 0.15 -4.90
N LEU A 77 4.62 0.77 -3.90
CA LEU A 77 5.29 1.59 -2.88
C LEU A 77 5.19 0.92 -1.50
N LEU A 78 6.25 0.22 -1.10
CA LEU A 78 6.37 -0.40 0.22
C LEU A 78 6.96 0.57 1.24
N THR A 79 6.40 0.60 2.45
CA THR A 79 6.94 1.38 3.58
C THR A 79 7.35 0.46 4.72
N VAL A 80 8.45 0.77 5.38
CA VAL A 80 8.89 0.08 6.61
C VAL A 80 9.12 1.12 7.71
N GLY A 81 8.72 0.78 8.93
CA GLY A 81 8.94 1.65 10.08
C GLY A 81 10.43 1.72 10.44
N CYS A 82 10.85 2.88 10.94
CA CYS A 82 12.16 3.09 11.54
C CYS A 82 11.98 4.07 12.70
N ASP A 83 12.12 3.56 13.92
CA ASP A 83 11.94 4.33 15.14
C ASP A 83 13.31 4.75 15.71
N GLY A 84 13.35 5.97 16.27
CA GLY A 84 14.56 6.52 16.88
C GLY A 84 14.82 5.97 18.30
N PRO A 85 15.90 6.42 18.97
CA PRO A 85 16.78 7.52 18.55
C PRO A 85 17.91 7.12 17.59
N ASP A 86 18.24 5.83 17.48
CA ASP A 86 19.40 5.38 16.71
C ASP A 86 19.10 5.08 15.23
N TYR A 87 17.80 5.03 14.86
CA TYR A 87 17.30 4.85 13.50
C TYR A 87 17.98 3.70 12.74
N ASP A 88 17.72 2.46 13.13
CA ASP A 88 18.20 1.29 12.38
C ASP A 88 17.51 1.18 11.01
N LEU A 89 18.28 1.37 9.93
CA LEU A 89 17.82 1.29 8.54
C LEU A 89 18.01 -0.10 7.92
N SER A 90 18.41 -1.12 8.70
CA SER A 90 18.70 -2.47 8.19
C SER A 90 17.51 -3.08 7.43
N ALA A 91 16.29 -2.85 7.90
CA ALA A 91 15.07 -3.32 7.22
C ALA A 91 14.87 -2.62 5.86
N ALA A 92 15.04 -1.31 5.79
CA ALA A 92 14.96 -0.56 4.53
C ALA A 92 16.04 -1.02 3.53
N ALA A 93 17.26 -1.24 4.00
CA ALA A 93 18.36 -1.75 3.18
C ALA A 93 18.08 -3.18 2.67
N ALA A 94 17.47 -4.03 3.50
CA ALA A 94 17.06 -5.38 3.11
C ALA A 94 15.97 -5.35 2.02
N LEU A 95 14.96 -4.47 2.14
CA LEU A 95 13.94 -4.28 1.10
C LEU A 95 14.54 -3.78 -0.22
N CYS A 96 15.51 -2.86 -0.17
CA CYS A 96 16.18 -2.39 -1.38
C CYS A 96 16.92 -3.53 -2.09
N ARG A 97 17.72 -4.32 -1.34
CA ARG A 97 18.42 -5.48 -1.91
C ARG A 97 17.45 -6.52 -2.50
N TRP A 98 16.34 -6.77 -1.83
CA TRP A 98 15.29 -7.67 -2.34
C TRP A 98 14.68 -7.14 -3.65
N ARG A 99 14.30 -5.86 -3.70
CA ARG A 99 13.74 -5.22 -4.90
C ARG A 99 14.71 -5.29 -6.07
N ASP A 100 15.98 -4.97 -5.83
CA ASP A 100 17.01 -4.90 -6.86
C ASP A 100 17.46 -6.29 -7.37
N GLY A 101 17.09 -7.36 -6.66
CA GLY A 101 17.37 -8.75 -7.04
C GLY A 101 16.22 -9.49 -7.75
N ARG A 102 15.07 -8.85 -7.97
CA ARG A 102 13.94 -9.36 -8.77
C ARG A 102 14.09 -9.01 -10.25
#